data_AF-A0A1E1MWS3-F1
#
_entry.id   AF-A0A1E1MWS3-F1
#
_cell.length_a   1.000
_cell.length_b   1.000
_cell.length_c   1.000
_cell.angle_alpha   90.00
_cell.angle_beta   90.00
_cell.angle_gamma   90.00
#
_symmetry.space_group_name_H-M   'P 1'
#
loop_
_entity.id
_entity.type
_entity.pdbx_description
1 polymer ?
#
loop_
_entity_poly.entity_id
_entity_poly.type
_entity_poly.pdbx_seq_one_letter_code
_entity_poly.pdbx_strand_id
1 'polypeptide(L)'
;MSKSTTTPRPQAPGPRSHTRLVVEDAARAWNITPPPDEAQQDANFNEDTLVFSSRCLLQVHEKVDAVRQDLLNLHSYQRYGDDVGTSPLSQTSLDGRLDAVEERTEALEQQSKEDAELHELLSNIKDELGDKIETLGSDFSDLDARMETELTGLHAELSDLDGRMETGFTELNTRLDIVSNAVQVQRNSMATRFYSTVHPLTISAGARGGVQQGVAGKTVKWYWRCHHQKNIERLVDLLTFYSIDFKNWYYTYSDTDSDDDSTDLNHPQSEPSSIREAAQLQTQRAVMALFSHLGLPYHVFEEQIKRPQVMFAERKRGKNDEVLEMKGKKSKQRYVGKDGVSFSGSPTDINTSPTQSAASG
;
A
#
# COMPACT_ATOMS: atom_id res chain seq x y z
N MET A 1 -70.21 24.65 -57.55
CA MET A 1 -69.36 24.56 -58.76
C MET A 1 -68.28 23.53 -58.48
N SER A 2 -68.41 22.35 -59.07
CA SER A 2 -67.52 21.20 -58.85
C SER A 2 -66.26 21.33 -59.70
N LYS A 3 -65.08 21.16 -59.09
CA LYS A 3 -63.82 20.89 -59.81
C LYS A 3 -63.35 19.50 -59.42
N SER A 4 -63.32 18.63 -60.42
CA SER A 4 -62.86 17.25 -60.36
C SER A 4 -61.33 17.23 -60.40
N THR A 5 -60.69 16.64 -59.39
CA THR A 5 -59.24 16.42 -59.35
C THR A 5 -58.99 14.94 -59.61
N THR A 6 -58.36 14.63 -60.73
CA THR A 6 -57.96 13.28 -61.14
C THR A 6 -56.58 12.95 -60.55
N THR A 7 -56.51 11.90 -59.74
CA THR A 7 -55.26 11.36 -59.16
C THR A 7 -54.63 10.33 -60.13
N PRO A 8 -53.31 10.37 -60.40
CA PRO A 8 -52.67 9.36 -61.24
C PRO A 8 -52.36 8.07 -60.46
N ARG A 9 -52.49 6.94 -61.16
CA ARG A 9 -52.28 5.56 -60.71
C ARG A 9 -50.77 5.23 -60.65
N PRO A 10 -50.27 4.54 -59.61
CA PRO A 10 -48.87 4.15 -59.53
C PRO A 10 -48.57 2.99 -60.49
N GLN A 11 -47.49 3.11 -61.26
CA GLN A 11 -46.94 2.05 -62.10
C GLN A 11 -46.12 1.07 -61.24
N ALA A 12 -46.31 -0.23 -61.48
CA ALA A 12 -45.54 -1.29 -60.83
C ALA A 12 -44.10 -1.34 -61.39
N PRO A 13 -43.08 -1.56 -60.53
CA PRO A 13 -41.70 -1.65 -60.97
C PRO A 13 -41.47 -2.92 -61.78
N GLY A 14 -40.78 -2.79 -62.92
CA GLY A 14 -40.49 -3.90 -63.81
C GLY A 14 -39.47 -4.90 -63.23
N PRO A 15 -39.41 -6.13 -63.77
CA PRO A 15 -38.64 -7.26 -63.24
C PRO A 15 -37.11 -7.10 -63.23
N ARG A 16 -36.58 -6.02 -63.83
CA ARG A 16 -35.13 -5.68 -63.79
C ARG A 16 -34.71 -4.99 -62.48
N SER A 17 -35.65 -4.57 -61.64
CA SER A 17 -35.39 -3.82 -60.41
C SER A 17 -35.05 -4.74 -59.22
N HIS A 18 -35.56 -5.98 -59.22
CA HIS A 18 -35.38 -6.90 -58.08
C HIS A 18 -34.01 -7.58 -58.07
N THR A 19 -33.43 -7.90 -59.21
CA THR A 19 -32.08 -8.49 -59.26
C THR A 19 -31.00 -7.50 -58.82
N ARG A 20 -31.17 -6.21 -59.09
CA ARG A 20 -30.20 -5.19 -58.68
C ARG A 20 -30.20 -4.94 -57.17
N LEU A 21 -31.38 -4.95 -56.54
CA LEU A 21 -31.54 -4.83 -55.09
C LEU A 21 -31.00 -6.05 -54.32
N VAL A 22 -31.23 -7.27 -54.83
CA VAL A 22 -30.70 -8.49 -54.21
C VAL A 22 -29.17 -8.58 -54.35
N VAL A 23 -28.62 -8.10 -55.47
CA VAL A 23 -27.16 -8.02 -55.66
C VAL A 23 -26.52 -6.96 -54.76
N GLU A 24 -27.18 -5.82 -54.52
CA GLU A 24 -26.70 -4.80 -53.57
C GLU A 24 -26.78 -5.26 -52.10
N ASP A 25 -27.83 -5.99 -51.72
CA ASP A 25 -27.96 -6.52 -50.35
C ASP A 25 -27.03 -7.72 -50.11
N ALA A 26 -26.78 -8.55 -51.12
CA ALA A 26 -25.72 -9.55 -51.08
C ALA A 26 -24.32 -8.88 -51.04
N ALA A 27 -24.06 -7.83 -51.81
CA ALA A 27 -22.79 -7.12 -51.75
C ALA A 27 -22.55 -6.44 -50.38
N ARG A 28 -23.61 -5.99 -49.70
CA ARG A 28 -23.55 -5.47 -48.32
C ARG A 28 -23.36 -6.56 -47.27
N ALA A 29 -24.08 -7.68 -47.37
CA ALA A 29 -23.93 -8.80 -46.44
C ALA A 29 -22.54 -9.46 -46.51
N TRP A 30 -21.80 -9.26 -47.61
CA TRP A 30 -20.48 -9.82 -47.85
C TRP A 30 -19.33 -8.79 -47.82
N ASN A 31 -19.58 -7.55 -47.35
CA ASN A 31 -18.58 -6.47 -47.22
C ASN A 31 -17.81 -6.14 -48.52
N ILE A 32 -18.44 -6.29 -49.70
CA ILE A 32 -17.77 -6.07 -51.00
C ILE A 32 -17.82 -4.58 -51.40
N THR A 33 -18.60 -3.75 -50.70
CA THR A 33 -18.69 -2.30 -50.94
C THR A 33 -18.23 -1.55 -49.69
N PRO A 34 -17.14 -0.76 -49.75
CA PRO A 34 -16.74 0.06 -48.61
C PRO A 34 -17.83 1.11 -48.32
N PRO A 35 -18.12 1.42 -47.04
CA PRO A 35 -19.08 2.46 -46.69
C PRO A 35 -18.60 3.81 -47.26
N PRO A 36 -19.52 4.67 -47.72
CA PRO A 36 -19.15 5.97 -48.23
C PRO A 36 -18.67 6.85 -47.06
N ASP A 37 -17.41 7.28 -47.16
CA ASP A 37 -16.78 8.37 -46.41
C ASP A 37 -17.02 8.39 -44.89
N GLU A 38 -16.32 7.52 -44.17
CA GLU A 38 -15.77 7.90 -42.87
C GLU A 38 -14.24 7.74 -42.91
N ALA A 39 -13.59 8.90 -42.88
CA ALA A 39 -12.17 9.06 -42.98
C ALA A 39 -11.46 8.52 -41.72
N GLN A 40 -10.34 7.84 -41.96
CA GLN A 40 -9.17 7.77 -41.09
C GLN A 40 -9.38 7.18 -39.69
N GLN A 41 -9.19 5.87 -39.55
CA GLN A 41 -8.31 5.36 -38.50
C GLN A 41 -7.83 3.93 -38.78
N ASP A 42 -6.52 3.77 -38.61
CA ASP A 42 -5.75 2.53 -38.44
C ASP A 42 -5.64 1.59 -39.64
N ALA A 43 -4.68 1.96 -40.50
CA ALA A 43 -4.02 1.05 -41.42
C ALA A 43 -3.18 0.01 -40.64
N ASN A 44 -3.86 -0.94 -40.02
CA ASN A 44 -3.29 -2.25 -39.73
C ASN A 44 -4.22 -3.29 -40.35
N PHE A 45 -4.18 -3.36 -41.69
CA PHE A 45 -4.85 -4.39 -42.46
C PHE A 45 -4.25 -5.74 -42.05
N ASN A 46 -4.93 -6.43 -41.14
CA ASN A 46 -4.57 -7.78 -40.72
C ASN A 46 -4.44 -8.68 -41.95
N GLU A 47 -3.26 -9.26 -42.16
CA GLU A 47 -3.01 -10.28 -43.19
C GLU A 47 -4.07 -11.39 -43.16
N ASP A 48 -4.60 -11.71 -41.98
CA ASP A 48 -5.67 -12.71 -41.79
C ASP A 48 -6.97 -12.36 -42.54
N THR A 49 -7.30 -11.08 -42.69
CA THR A 49 -8.50 -10.65 -43.43
C THR A 49 -8.31 -10.81 -44.94
N LEU A 50 -7.09 -10.58 -45.44
CA LEU A 50 -6.72 -10.82 -46.84
C LEU A 50 -6.64 -12.32 -47.16
N VAL A 51 -6.10 -13.12 -46.24
CA VAL A 51 -6.05 -14.59 -46.37
C VAL A 51 -7.46 -15.18 -46.38
N PHE A 52 -8.36 -14.68 -45.53
CA PHE A 52 -9.76 -15.13 -45.50
C PHE A 52 -10.48 -14.80 -46.81
N SER A 53 -10.39 -13.55 -47.28
CA SER A 53 -11.05 -13.12 -48.53
C SER A 53 -10.46 -13.82 -49.77
N SER A 54 -9.15 -14.09 -49.80
CA SER A 54 -8.53 -14.91 -50.86
C SER A 54 -9.04 -16.36 -50.87
N ARG A 55 -9.25 -16.98 -49.71
CA ARG A 55 -9.80 -18.34 -49.62
C ARG A 55 -11.26 -18.39 -50.08
N CYS A 56 -12.06 -17.41 -49.70
CA CYS A 56 -13.46 -17.33 -50.14
C CYS A 56 -13.56 -17.16 -51.67
N LEU A 57 -12.73 -16.31 -52.29
CA LEU A 57 -12.73 -16.11 -53.74
C LEU A 57 -12.32 -17.37 -54.50
N LEU A 58 -11.32 -18.12 -54.01
CA LEU A 58 -10.92 -19.40 -54.59
C LEU A 58 -12.06 -20.43 -54.50
N GLN A 59 -12.73 -20.53 -53.35
CA GLN A 59 -13.83 -21.46 -53.14
C GLN A 59 -15.04 -21.12 -54.04
N VAL A 60 -15.32 -19.84 -54.26
CA VAL A 60 -16.35 -19.40 -55.21
C VAL A 60 -15.96 -19.74 -56.65
N HIS A 61 -14.70 -19.52 -57.03
CA HIS A 61 -14.21 -19.86 -58.37
C HIS A 61 -14.33 -21.36 -58.65
N GLU A 62 -13.92 -22.20 -57.69
CA GLU A 62 -14.03 -23.65 -57.79
C GLU A 62 -15.49 -24.12 -57.93
N LYS A 63 -16.41 -23.52 -57.17
CA LYS A 63 -17.86 -23.78 -57.30
C LYS A 63 -18.41 -23.34 -58.66
N VAL A 64 -17.96 -22.20 -59.20
CA VAL A 64 -18.38 -21.70 -60.51
C VAL A 64 -17.86 -22.60 -61.63
N ASP A 65 -16.62 -23.06 -61.54
CA ASP A 65 -16.05 -23.99 -62.50
C ASP A 65 -16.77 -25.34 -62.47
N ALA A 66 -17.11 -25.86 -61.28
CA ALA A 66 -17.92 -27.07 -61.15
C ALA A 66 -19.29 -26.93 -61.84
N VAL A 67 -20.01 -25.83 -61.58
CA VAL A 67 -21.30 -25.56 -62.25
C VAL A 67 -21.15 -25.41 -63.77
N ARG A 68 -20.05 -24.81 -64.22
CA ARG A 68 -19.77 -24.67 -65.66
C ARG A 68 -19.49 -26.02 -66.30
N GLN A 69 -18.76 -26.90 -65.61
CA GLN A 69 -18.50 -28.27 -66.03
C GLN A 69 -19.82 -29.07 -66.12
N ASP A 70 -20.68 -28.95 -65.11
CA ASP A 70 -22.00 -29.58 -65.09
C ASP A 70 -22.90 -29.10 -66.23
N LEU A 71 -22.89 -27.80 -66.55
CA LEU A 71 -23.62 -27.25 -67.70
C LEU A 71 -23.09 -27.78 -69.04
N LEU A 72 -21.77 -27.94 -69.19
CA LEU A 72 -21.18 -28.54 -70.39
C LEU A 72 -21.55 -30.02 -70.52
N ASN A 73 -21.59 -30.75 -69.40
CA ASN A 73 -22.07 -32.13 -69.35
C ASN A 73 -23.56 -32.21 -69.70
N LEU A 74 -24.40 -31.32 -69.15
CA LEU A 74 -25.82 -31.29 -69.49
C LEU A 74 -26.06 -31.04 -70.99
N HIS A 75 -25.24 -30.17 -71.60
CA HIS A 75 -25.30 -29.88 -73.03
C HIS A 75 -24.89 -31.08 -73.90
N SER A 76 -23.97 -31.93 -73.44
CA SER A 76 -23.59 -33.15 -74.16
C SER A 76 -24.70 -34.22 -74.06
N TYR A 77 -25.39 -34.31 -72.93
CA TYR A 77 -26.59 -35.15 -72.76
C TYR A 77 -27.75 -34.72 -73.66
N GLN A 78 -27.94 -33.42 -73.88
CA GLN A 78 -29.02 -32.90 -74.72
C GLN A 78 -28.81 -33.20 -76.21
N ARG A 79 -27.55 -33.33 -76.67
CA ARG A 79 -27.24 -33.80 -78.04
C ARG A 79 -27.55 -35.27 -78.27
N TYR A 80 -27.54 -36.11 -77.24
CA TYR A 80 -27.95 -37.52 -77.36
C TYR A 80 -29.47 -37.70 -77.40
N GLY A 81 -30.25 -36.72 -76.91
CA GLY A 81 -31.72 -36.75 -76.97
C GLY A 81 -32.30 -36.48 -78.36
N ASP A 82 -31.61 -35.68 -79.18
CA ASP A 82 -32.09 -35.31 -80.53
C ASP A 82 -31.89 -36.44 -81.57
N ASP A 83 -30.93 -37.35 -81.36
CA ASP A 83 -30.73 -38.52 -82.24
C ASP A 83 -31.75 -39.66 -81.98
N VAL A 84 -32.54 -39.55 -80.90
CA VAL A 84 -33.61 -40.50 -80.56
C VAL A 84 -34.87 -40.25 -81.40
N GLY A 85 -35.01 -39.07 -82.01
CA GLY A 85 -36.21 -38.68 -82.76
C GLY A 85 -36.23 -39.06 -84.24
N THR A 86 -35.10 -39.42 -84.85
CA THR A 86 -34.95 -39.46 -86.32
C THR A 86 -34.65 -40.82 -86.95
N SER A 87 -34.40 -41.87 -86.17
CA SER A 87 -34.16 -43.22 -86.70
C SER A 87 -35.36 -44.15 -86.51
N PRO A 88 -35.80 -44.89 -87.55
CA PRO A 88 -36.89 -45.84 -87.43
C PRO A 88 -36.49 -46.97 -86.47
N LEU A 89 -37.33 -47.16 -85.45
CA LEU A 89 -37.22 -48.18 -84.41
C LEU A 89 -37.05 -49.58 -85.01
N SER A 90 -35.81 -50.04 -85.20
CA SER A 90 -35.54 -51.46 -85.35
C SER A 90 -35.57 -52.10 -83.96
N GLN A 91 -36.09 -53.32 -83.88
CA GLN A 91 -36.23 -54.05 -82.62
C GLN A 91 -34.89 -54.21 -81.88
N THR A 92 -33.79 -54.38 -82.62
CA THR A 92 -32.43 -54.44 -82.07
C THR A 92 -31.94 -53.11 -81.46
N SER A 93 -32.46 -51.97 -81.92
CA SER A 93 -32.16 -50.65 -81.35
C SER A 93 -32.92 -50.38 -80.06
N LEU A 94 -34.07 -51.04 -79.85
CA LEU A 94 -34.82 -50.95 -78.60
C LEU A 94 -34.19 -51.82 -77.53
N ASP A 95 -33.76 -53.04 -77.87
CA ASP A 95 -33.07 -53.95 -76.93
C ASP A 95 -31.79 -53.31 -76.38
N GLY A 96 -30.91 -52.77 -77.24
CA GLY A 96 -29.68 -52.10 -76.75
C GLY A 96 -29.93 -50.83 -75.92
N ARG A 97 -31.10 -50.19 -76.05
CA ARG A 97 -31.51 -49.08 -75.18
C ARG A 97 -32.08 -49.57 -73.85
N LEU A 98 -32.73 -50.72 -73.84
CA LEU A 98 -33.23 -51.37 -72.63
C LEU A 98 -32.05 -51.80 -71.75
N ASP A 99 -31.06 -52.47 -72.34
CA ASP A 99 -29.83 -52.91 -71.66
C ASP A 99 -29.08 -51.71 -71.04
N ALA A 100 -28.95 -50.60 -71.78
CA ALA A 100 -28.29 -49.38 -71.28
C ALA A 100 -29.09 -48.67 -70.17
N VAL A 101 -30.42 -48.81 -70.16
CA VAL A 101 -31.27 -48.31 -69.06
C VAL A 101 -31.12 -49.22 -67.84
N GLU A 102 -31.09 -50.53 -68.02
CA GLU A 102 -30.88 -51.51 -66.95
C GLU A 102 -29.53 -51.30 -66.27
N GLU A 103 -28.44 -51.19 -67.03
CA GLU A 103 -27.10 -50.87 -66.51
C GLU A 103 -27.07 -49.55 -65.73
N ARG A 104 -27.78 -48.52 -66.22
CA ARG A 104 -27.91 -47.24 -65.49
C ARG A 104 -28.73 -47.36 -64.21
N THR A 105 -29.79 -48.17 -64.20
CA THR A 105 -30.60 -48.38 -63.00
C THR A 105 -29.82 -49.15 -61.93
N GLU A 106 -29.01 -50.14 -62.33
CA GLU A 106 -28.11 -50.86 -61.42
C GLU A 106 -27.04 -49.92 -60.85
N ALA A 107 -26.42 -49.07 -61.70
CA ALA A 107 -25.45 -48.07 -61.26
C ALA A 107 -26.06 -47.04 -60.29
N LEU A 108 -27.30 -46.59 -60.53
CA LEU A 108 -28.02 -45.68 -59.63
C LEU A 108 -28.38 -46.35 -58.31
N GLU A 109 -28.77 -47.63 -58.32
CA GLU A 109 -29.04 -48.38 -57.09
C GLU A 109 -27.76 -48.56 -56.27
N GLN A 110 -26.63 -48.84 -56.91
CA GLN A 110 -25.33 -48.92 -56.26
C GLN A 110 -24.91 -47.57 -55.66
N GLN A 111 -25.06 -46.48 -56.43
CA GLN A 111 -24.81 -45.13 -55.94
C GLN A 111 -25.70 -44.78 -54.73
N SER A 112 -26.97 -45.18 -54.75
CA SER A 112 -27.87 -44.96 -53.60
C SER A 112 -27.43 -45.72 -52.34
N LYS A 113 -26.76 -46.87 -52.47
CA LYS A 113 -26.18 -47.60 -51.33
C LYS A 113 -24.96 -46.87 -50.78
N GLU A 114 -24.08 -46.40 -51.65
CA GLU A 114 -22.90 -45.61 -51.27
C GLU A 114 -23.29 -44.30 -50.57
N ASP A 115 -24.32 -43.61 -51.08
CA ASP A 115 -24.84 -42.38 -50.46
C ASP A 115 -25.41 -42.65 -49.06
N ALA A 116 -26.07 -43.81 -48.85
CA ALA A 116 -26.60 -44.20 -47.54
C ALA A 116 -25.47 -44.49 -46.54
N GLU A 117 -24.43 -45.21 -46.96
CA GLU A 117 -23.23 -45.47 -46.14
C GLU A 117 -22.50 -44.17 -45.78
N LEU A 118 -22.39 -43.24 -46.74
CA LEU A 118 -21.75 -41.95 -46.53
C LEU A 118 -22.57 -41.07 -45.56
N HIS A 119 -23.89 -41.13 -45.64
CA HIS A 119 -24.78 -40.47 -44.68
C HIS A 119 -24.63 -41.04 -43.26
N GLU A 120 -24.52 -42.35 -43.11
CA GLU A 120 -24.29 -42.99 -41.81
C GLU A 120 -22.93 -42.58 -41.22
N LEU A 121 -21.88 -42.59 -42.05
CA LEU A 121 -20.54 -42.17 -41.63
C LEU A 121 -20.51 -40.69 -41.22
N LEU A 122 -21.20 -39.82 -41.95
CA LEU A 122 -21.35 -38.41 -41.57
C LEU A 122 -22.12 -38.24 -40.26
N SER A 123 -23.15 -39.04 -40.01
CA SER A 123 -23.87 -39.03 -38.73
C SER A 123 -22.95 -39.42 -37.57
N ASN A 124 -22.21 -40.51 -37.73
CA ASN A 124 -21.28 -40.99 -36.71
C ASN A 124 -20.17 -39.97 -36.40
N ILE A 125 -19.60 -39.32 -37.43
CA ILE A 125 -18.61 -38.25 -37.25
C ILE A 125 -19.22 -37.06 -36.52
N LYS A 126 -20.45 -36.68 -36.86
CA LYS A 126 -21.14 -35.55 -36.22
C LYS A 126 -21.37 -35.83 -34.74
N ASP A 127 -21.78 -37.04 -34.39
CA ASP A 127 -22.04 -37.43 -33.01
C ASP A 127 -20.72 -37.49 -32.21
N GLU A 128 -19.66 -38.12 -32.76
CA GLU A 128 -18.34 -38.15 -32.11
C GLU A 128 -17.75 -36.74 -31.92
N LEU A 129 -17.97 -35.84 -32.89
CA LEU A 129 -17.56 -34.45 -32.76
C LEU A 129 -18.38 -33.70 -31.69
N GLY A 130 -19.68 -33.98 -31.59
CA GLY A 130 -20.54 -33.46 -30.54
C GLY A 130 -20.02 -33.82 -29.15
N ASP A 131 -19.73 -35.10 -28.92
CA ASP A 131 -19.22 -35.62 -27.64
C ASP A 131 -17.86 -34.99 -27.27
N LYS A 132 -16.97 -34.82 -28.26
CA LYS A 132 -15.67 -34.16 -28.05
C LYS A 132 -15.82 -32.69 -27.68
N ILE A 133 -16.75 -31.97 -28.33
CA ILE A 133 -17.03 -30.57 -28.02
C ILE A 133 -17.61 -30.43 -26.60
N GLU A 134 -18.52 -31.32 -26.21
CA GLU A 134 -19.11 -31.32 -24.87
C GLU A 134 -18.04 -31.60 -23.79
N THR A 135 -17.18 -32.58 -24.02
CA THR A 135 -16.07 -32.91 -23.11
C THR A 135 -15.08 -31.75 -22.97
N LEU A 136 -14.71 -31.11 -24.10
CA LEU A 136 -13.86 -29.92 -24.06
C LEU A 136 -14.56 -28.77 -23.29
N GLY A 137 -15.86 -28.60 -23.48
CA GLY A 137 -16.65 -27.62 -22.76
C GLY A 137 -16.61 -27.82 -21.24
N SER A 138 -16.75 -29.07 -20.78
CA SER A 138 -16.63 -29.39 -19.34
C SER A 138 -15.21 -29.15 -18.81
N ASP A 139 -14.19 -29.59 -19.55
CA ASP A 139 -12.79 -29.41 -19.13
C ASP A 139 -12.41 -27.94 -19.00
N PHE A 140 -12.90 -27.09 -19.92
CA PHE A 140 -12.71 -25.64 -19.84
C PHE A 140 -13.43 -25.04 -18.62
N SER A 141 -14.66 -25.46 -18.33
CA SER A 141 -15.40 -24.99 -17.16
C SER A 141 -14.71 -25.38 -15.84
N ASP A 142 -14.16 -26.58 -15.76
CA ASP A 142 -13.42 -27.06 -14.58
C ASP A 142 -12.11 -26.30 -14.40
N LEU A 143 -11.40 -26.01 -15.50
CA LEU A 143 -10.19 -25.22 -15.48
C LEU A 143 -10.46 -23.79 -15.00
N ASP A 144 -11.54 -23.17 -15.49
CA ASP A 144 -11.95 -21.82 -15.10
C ASP A 144 -12.29 -21.74 -13.60
N ALA A 145 -13.05 -22.72 -13.10
CA ALA A 145 -13.37 -22.82 -11.67
C ALA A 145 -12.12 -23.01 -10.79
N ARG A 146 -11.15 -23.81 -11.23
CA ARG A 146 -9.86 -23.99 -10.54
C ARG A 146 -9.05 -22.70 -10.53
N MET A 147 -9.01 -21.99 -11.66
CA MET A 147 -8.29 -20.72 -11.78
C MET A 147 -8.88 -19.66 -10.85
N GLU A 148 -10.20 -19.51 -10.80
CA GLU A 148 -10.87 -18.60 -9.86
C GLU A 148 -10.59 -18.96 -8.40
N THR A 149 -10.58 -20.25 -8.07
CA THR A 149 -10.24 -20.72 -6.71
C THR A 149 -8.79 -20.37 -6.34
N GLU A 150 -7.84 -20.56 -7.26
CA GLU A 150 -6.43 -20.21 -7.01
C GLU A 150 -6.23 -18.69 -6.91
N LEU A 151 -6.90 -17.89 -7.76
CA LEU A 151 -6.82 -16.44 -7.71
C LEU A 151 -7.37 -15.87 -6.41
N THR A 152 -8.52 -16.37 -5.97
CA THR A 152 -9.12 -15.96 -4.68
C THR A 152 -8.24 -16.38 -3.50
N GLY A 153 -7.63 -17.57 -3.56
CA GLY A 153 -6.64 -18.02 -2.56
C GLY A 153 -5.41 -17.11 -2.49
N LEU A 154 -4.79 -16.80 -3.63
CA LEU A 154 -3.64 -15.90 -3.71
C LEU A 154 -3.98 -14.49 -3.22
N HIS A 155 -5.17 -13.98 -3.52
CA HIS A 155 -5.61 -12.68 -3.03
C HIS A 155 -5.72 -12.65 -1.50
N ALA A 156 -6.25 -13.72 -0.89
CA ALA A 156 -6.33 -13.84 0.56
C ALA A 156 -4.94 -13.92 1.21
N GLU A 157 -4.02 -14.70 0.64
CA GLU A 157 -2.63 -14.79 1.12
C GLU A 157 -1.89 -13.45 1.02
N LEU A 158 -2.08 -12.71 -0.07
CA LEU A 158 -1.48 -11.39 -0.25
C LEU A 158 -2.01 -10.37 0.77
N SER A 159 -3.31 -10.42 1.07
CA SER A 159 -3.94 -9.57 2.09
C SER A 159 -3.44 -9.89 3.50
N ASP A 160 -3.29 -11.19 3.85
CA ASP A 160 -2.69 -11.60 5.12
C ASP A 160 -1.23 -11.11 5.24
N LEU A 161 -0.45 -11.27 4.17
CA LEU A 161 0.94 -10.83 4.14
C LEU A 161 1.07 -9.31 4.34
N ASP A 162 0.22 -8.53 3.68
CA ASP A 162 0.17 -7.06 3.84
C ASP A 162 -0.16 -6.67 5.29
N GLY A 163 -1.17 -7.31 5.89
CA GLY A 163 -1.53 -7.08 7.30
C GLY A 163 -0.41 -7.44 8.28
N ARG A 164 0.31 -8.55 8.04
CA ARG A 164 1.47 -8.94 8.83
C ARG A 164 2.64 -7.98 8.67
N MET A 165 2.84 -7.46 7.47
CA MET A 165 3.90 -6.49 7.18
C MET A 165 3.65 -5.15 7.88
N GLU A 166 2.42 -4.63 7.82
CA GLU A 166 2.03 -3.42 8.53
C GLU A 166 2.19 -3.57 10.06
N THR A 167 1.78 -4.72 10.60
CA THR A 167 1.99 -5.04 12.02
C THR A 167 3.48 -5.11 12.37
N GLY A 168 4.30 -5.74 11.52
CA GLY A 168 5.75 -5.83 11.72
C GLY A 168 6.44 -4.47 11.69
N PHE A 169 6.06 -3.58 10.76
CA PHE A 169 6.61 -2.23 10.67
C PHE A 169 6.21 -1.36 11.86
N THR A 170 4.95 -1.45 12.30
CA THR A 170 4.50 -0.72 13.50
C THR A 170 5.26 -1.17 14.74
N GLU A 171 5.45 -2.48 14.94
CA GLU A 171 6.27 -3.00 16.05
C GLU A 171 7.72 -2.52 15.98
N LEU A 172 8.36 -2.58 14.81
CA LEU A 172 9.73 -2.09 14.63
C LEU A 172 9.87 -0.61 14.96
N ASN A 173 8.93 0.22 14.50
CA ASN A 173 8.92 1.65 14.83
C ASN A 173 8.79 1.88 16.34
N THR A 174 7.92 1.14 17.04
CA THR A 174 7.81 1.28 18.51
C THR A 174 9.10 0.88 19.22
N ARG A 175 9.78 -0.19 18.77
CA ARG A 175 11.07 -0.61 19.34
C ARG A 175 12.16 0.42 19.08
N LEU A 176 12.17 1.02 17.89
CA LEU A 176 13.11 2.08 17.54
C LEU A 176 12.89 3.33 18.41
N ASP A 177 11.65 3.73 18.65
CA ASP A 177 11.30 4.84 19.55
C ASP A 177 11.79 4.58 20.99
N ILE A 178 11.60 3.35 21.50
CA ILE A 178 12.10 2.94 22.83
C ILE A 178 13.63 3.06 22.90
N VAL A 179 14.33 2.52 21.91
CA VAL A 179 15.81 2.57 21.86
C VAL A 179 16.31 4.00 21.74
N SER A 180 15.70 4.81 20.86
CA SER A 180 16.02 6.23 20.70
C SER A 180 15.88 6.98 22.02
N ASN A 181 14.75 6.79 22.72
CA ASN A 181 14.52 7.40 24.03
C ASN A 181 15.51 6.92 25.09
N ALA A 182 15.84 5.62 25.14
CA ALA A 182 16.82 5.09 26.08
C ALA A 182 18.20 5.74 25.90
N VAL A 183 18.64 5.96 24.65
CA VAL A 183 19.88 6.67 24.34
C VAL A 183 19.84 8.12 24.82
N GLN A 184 18.72 8.83 24.63
CA GLN A 184 18.59 10.21 25.11
C GLN A 184 18.55 10.29 26.64
N VAL A 185 17.85 9.37 27.32
CA VAL A 185 17.84 9.24 28.78
C VAL A 185 19.26 9.01 29.31
N GLN A 186 20.03 8.11 28.67
CA GLN A 186 21.42 7.86 29.04
C GLN A 186 22.31 9.10 28.84
N ARG A 187 22.11 9.87 27.76
CA ARG A 187 22.85 11.12 27.56
C ARG A 187 22.50 12.17 28.62
N ASN A 188 21.22 12.28 28.95
CA ASN A 188 20.73 13.18 29.98
C ASN A 188 21.26 12.80 31.38
N SER A 189 21.44 11.51 31.68
CA SER A 189 21.94 11.06 32.98
C SER A 189 23.39 11.46 33.25
N MET A 190 24.17 11.67 32.18
CA MET A 190 25.53 12.19 32.26
C MET A 190 25.59 13.72 32.44
N ALA A 191 24.45 14.42 32.42
CA ALA A 191 24.44 15.85 32.69
C ALA A 191 24.79 16.12 34.16
N THR A 192 25.93 16.78 34.38
CA THR A 192 26.40 17.15 35.74
C THR A 192 26.30 18.65 36.02
N ARG A 193 25.95 19.48 35.02
CA ARG A 193 25.98 20.94 35.13
C ARG A 193 24.66 21.56 34.69
N PHE A 194 24.28 22.66 35.33
CA PHE A 194 23.02 23.36 35.02
C PHE A 194 22.91 23.89 33.58
N TYR A 195 24.03 24.16 32.90
CA TYR A 195 24.04 24.62 31.51
C TYR A 195 24.20 23.49 30.49
N SER A 196 24.27 22.22 30.94
CA SER A 196 24.21 21.08 30.03
C SER A 196 22.88 21.08 29.27
N THR A 197 22.96 20.82 27.97
CA THR A 197 21.78 20.68 27.11
C THR A 197 21.06 19.38 27.42
N VAL A 198 19.75 19.44 27.58
CA VAL A 198 18.88 18.27 27.75
C VAL A 198 18.40 17.84 26.38
N HIS A 199 18.47 16.55 26.10
CA HIS A 199 17.97 15.97 24.87
C HIS A 199 16.52 15.56 25.07
N PRO A 200 15.58 16.11 24.29
CA PRO A 200 14.17 15.81 24.45
C PRO A 200 13.88 14.36 24.06
N LEU A 201 12.94 13.74 24.76
CA LEU A 201 12.42 12.43 24.40
C LEU A 201 11.37 12.59 23.31
N THR A 202 11.28 11.59 22.45
CA THR A 202 10.28 11.48 21.38
C THR A 202 9.06 10.73 21.90
N ILE A 203 7.88 11.26 21.62
CA ILE A 203 6.61 10.61 21.96
C ILE A 203 5.96 10.17 20.66
N SER A 204 5.64 8.89 20.59
CA SER A 204 4.92 8.32 19.46
C SER A 204 3.48 8.84 19.49
N ALA A 205 3.10 9.67 18.52
CA ALA A 205 1.76 10.26 18.47
C ALA A 205 0.73 9.30 17.85
N GLY A 206 0.65 8.07 18.38
CA GLY A 206 -0.33 7.06 17.97
C GLY A 206 -0.31 6.71 16.47
N ALA A 207 -1.30 5.89 16.06
CA ALA A 207 -1.35 5.23 14.74
C ALA A 207 -1.43 6.15 13.50
N ARG A 208 -1.51 7.49 13.67
CA ARG A 208 -1.58 8.44 12.54
C ARG A 208 -0.79 9.74 12.75
N GLY A 209 -0.11 9.92 13.88
CA GLY A 209 0.58 11.15 14.22
C GLY A 209 2.10 10.97 14.13
N GLY A 210 2.76 11.86 13.38
CA GLY A 210 4.22 11.89 13.32
C GLY A 210 4.87 12.04 14.70
N VAL A 211 6.15 11.71 14.78
CA VAL A 211 6.93 11.76 16.03
C VAL A 211 6.93 13.19 16.58
N GLN A 212 6.36 13.37 17.77
CA GLN A 212 6.44 14.65 18.46
C GLN A 212 7.69 14.67 19.32
N GLN A 213 8.58 15.60 19.01
CA GLN A 213 9.78 15.82 19.81
C GLN A 213 9.48 16.84 20.92
N GLY A 214 9.91 16.55 22.14
CA GLY A 214 9.85 17.52 23.23
C GLY A 214 10.67 18.79 22.96
N VAL A 215 10.62 19.74 23.89
CA VAL A 215 11.23 21.07 23.71
C VAL A 215 12.76 20.99 23.54
N ALA A 216 13.24 21.13 22.30
CA ALA A 216 14.66 21.03 21.96
C ALA A 216 15.50 22.22 22.45
N GLY A 217 16.80 21.98 22.65
CA GLY A 217 17.81 23.02 22.93
C GLY A 217 17.70 23.68 24.30
N LYS A 218 16.95 23.09 25.23
CA LYS A 218 16.84 23.60 26.60
C LYS A 218 17.93 23.01 27.49
N THR A 219 18.33 23.75 28.51
CA THR A 219 19.36 23.33 29.47
C THR A 219 18.73 22.80 30.74
N VAL A 220 19.49 22.07 31.56
CA VAL A 220 19.02 21.60 32.88
C VAL A 220 18.49 22.76 33.73
N LYS A 221 19.13 23.94 33.69
CA LYS A 221 18.69 25.17 34.37
C LYS A 221 17.30 25.61 33.94
N TRP A 222 16.94 25.39 32.67
CA TRP A 222 15.63 25.74 32.16
C TRP A 222 14.54 24.86 32.79
N TYR A 223 14.77 23.55 32.88
CA TYR A 223 13.87 22.61 33.57
C TYR A 223 13.87 22.84 35.09
N TRP A 224 15.02 23.13 35.69
CA TRP A 224 15.12 23.44 37.11
C TRP A 224 14.29 24.67 37.52
N ARG A 225 14.14 25.66 36.61
CA ARG A 225 13.31 26.83 36.88
C ARG A 225 11.83 26.47 37.11
N CYS A 226 11.37 25.28 36.72
CA CYS A 226 10.02 24.80 36.99
C CYS A 226 9.69 24.64 38.48
N HIS A 227 10.69 24.66 39.37
CA HIS A 227 10.46 24.75 40.82
C HIS A 227 9.80 26.06 41.27
N HIS A 228 9.85 27.12 40.46
CA HIS A 228 9.25 28.40 40.84
C HIS A 228 7.78 28.43 40.43
N GLN A 229 6.91 28.89 41.33
CA GLN A 229 5.45 28.99 41.09
C GLN A 229 5.09 29.74 39.79
N LYS A 230 5.87 30.76 39.41
CA LYS A 230 5.70 31.51 38.16
C LYS A 230 5.83 30.67 36.88
N ASN A 231 6.40 29.48 36.96
CA ASN A 231 6.61 28.57 35.84
C ASN A 231 5.70 27.32 35.94
N ILE A 232 4.67 27.35 36.78
CA ILE A 232 3.81 26.18 37.01
C ILE A 232 3.09 25.72 35.75
N GLU A 233 2.59 26.66 34.93
CA GLU A 233 1.93 26.35 33.66
C GLU A 233 2.85 25.55 32.74
N ARG A 234 4.11 25.97 32.61
CA ARG A 234 5.11 25.25 31.84
C ARG A 234 5.38 23.85 32.39
N LEU A 235 5.43 23.71 33.71
CA LEU A 235 5.62 22.40 34.34
C LEU A 235 4.45 21.48 33.98
N VAL A 236 3.22 21.99 34.08
CA VAL A 236 2.00 21.26 33.68
C VAL A 236 2.04 20.87 32.21
N ASP A 237 2.37 21.79 31.30
CA ASP A 237 2.47 21.51 29.86
C ASP A 237 3.48 20.38 29.58
N LEU A 238 4.64 20.39 30.25
CA LEU A 238 5.65 19.36 30.10
C LEU A 238 5.20 18.00 30.65
N LEU A 239 4.57 17.99 31.83
CA LEU A 239 4.07 16.76 32.45
C LEU A 239 2.94 16.15 31.61
N THR A 240 2.05 16.98 31.07
CA THR A 240 0.98 16.56 30.16
C THR A 240 1.55 16.07 28.83
N PHE A 241 2.53 16.78 28.25
CA PHE A 241 3.20 16.35 27.02
C PHE A 241 3.78 14.95 27.19
N TYR A 242 4.57 14.70 28.25
CA TYR A 242 5.18 13.40 28.53
C TYR A 242 4.26 12.36 29.17
N SER A 243 2.96 12.67 29.35
CA SER A 243 1.98 11.79 30.00
C SER A 243 2.48 11.23 31.35
N ILE A 244 3.13 12.06 32.17
CA ILE A 244 3.73 11.62 33.44
C ILE A 244 2.62 11.45 34.49
N ASP A 245 2.52 10.24 35.06
CA ASP A 245 1.54 9.94 36.10
C ASP A 245 1.86 10.67 37.43
N PHE A 246 0.82 11.25 38.04
CA PHE A 246 0.89 12.02 39.26
C PHE A 246 0.32 11.29 40.50
N LYS A 247 -0.30 10.12 40.32
CA LYS A 247 -0.93 9.35 41.41
C LYS A 247 0.02 9.05 42.57
N ASN A 248 1.29 8.81 42.27
CA ASN A 248 2.30 8.43 43.26
C ASN A 248 3.02 9.61 43.92
N TRP A 249 2.66 10.86 43.60
CA TRP A 249 3.39 12.02 44.16
C TRP A 249 3.00 12.33 45.61
N TYR A 250 1.86 11.80 46.07
CA TYR A 250 1.22 12.13 47.35
C TYR A 250 1.35 11.05 48.41
N TYR A 251 1.50 9.78 48.01
CA TYR A 251 1.78 8.69 48.92
C TYR A 251 3.26 8.67 49.27
N THR A 252 3.67 9.52 50.22
CA THR A 252 4.81 9.14 51.06
C THR A 252 4.32 8.01 51.93
N TYR A 253 4.79 6.78 51.69
CA TYR A 253 4.81 5.79 52.75
C TYR A 253 5.50 6.47 53.94
N SER A 254 4.73 6.88 54.93
CA SER A 254 5.25 7.13 56.26
C SER A 254 5.95 5.84 56.62
N ASP A 255 7.27 5.84 56.70
CA ASP A 255 8.03 4.72 57.26
C ASP A 255 7.38 4.38 58.60
N THR A 256 6.58 3.31 58.61
CA THR A 256 5.70 2.86 59.71
C THR A 256 6.49 2.18 60.83
N ASP A 257 7.74 2.59 61.05
CA ASP A 257 8.56 2.19 62.19
C ASP A 257 8.67 3.30 63.25
N SER A 258 7.89 4.38 63.11
CA SER A 258 7.78 5.41 64.15
C SER A 258 6.58 5.08 65.06
N ASP A 259 6.86 4.37 66.17
CA ASP A 259 5.97 4.15 67.32
C ASP A 259 5.62 5.47 68.07
N ASP A 260 5.37 6.56 67.34
CA ASP A 260 5.06 7.87 67.92
C ASP A 260 3.54 8.08 67.92
N ASP A 261 2.96 7.77 69.07
CA ASP A 261 1.55 7.80 69.46
C ASP A 261 1.00 9.25 69.53
N SER A 262 1.22 10.03 68.47
CA SER A 262 0.68 11.39 68.33
C SER A 262 -0.66 11.33 67.61
N THR A 263 -1.71 11.26 68.43
CA THR A 263 -3.09 11.47 68.01
C THR A 263 -3.29 12.92 67.57
N ASP A 264 -2.95 13.25 66.32
CA ASP A 264 -3.45 14.46 65.66
C ASP A 264 -3.97 14.14 64.25
N LEU A 265 -5.19 13.63 64.26
CA LEU A 265 -6.29 13.91 63.34
C LEU A 265 -5.94 14.47 61.94
N ASN A 266 -6.07 13.58 60.96
CA ASN A 266 -7.12 13.72 59.92
C ASN A 266 -7.25 15.06 59.22
N HIS A 267 -6.21 15.49 58.50
CA HIS A 267 -6.46 16.15 57.22
C HIS A 267 -5.91 15.25 56.11
N PRO A 268 -6.71 14.30 55.59
CA PRO A 268 -6.37 13.66 54.32
C PRO A 268 -6.19 14.79 53.32
N GLN A 269 -4.93 15.04 52.96
CA GLN A 269 -4.59 16.03 51.96
C GLN A 269 -5.40 15.66 50.71
N SER A 270 -6.30 16.55 50.28
CA SER A 270 -7.27 16.22 49.23
C SER A 270 -6.52 15.70 48.01
N GLU A 271 -6.87 14.50 47.55
CA GLU A 271 -6.26 13.92 46.37
C GLU A 271 -6.47 14.89 45.20
N PRO A 272 -5.41 15.31 44.52
CA PRO A 272 -5.56 16.28 43.44
C PRO A 272 -6.38 15.66 42.32
N SER A 273 -7.38 16.42 41.88
CA SER A 273 -8.28 16.03 40.79
C SER A 273 -7.62 16.15 39.42
N SER A 274 -6.53 16.91 39.32
CA SER A 274 -5.85 17.20 38.07
C SER A 274 -4.33 17.29 38.23
N ILE A 275 -3.59 17.05 37.14
CA ILE A 275 -2.13 17.20 37.10
C ILE A 275 -1.67 18.63 37.43
N ARG A 276 -2.53 19.63 37.16
CA ARG A 276 -2.28 21.04 37.50
C ARG A 276 -2.33 21.27 39.00
N GLU A 277 -3.39 20.82 39.64
CA GLU A 277 -3.55 20.86 41.09
C GLU A 277 -2.41 20.07 41.76
N ALA A 278 -2.09 18.90 41.20
CA ALA A 278 -1.01 18.06 41.68
C ALA A 278 0.38 18.76 41.59
N ALA A 279 0.65 19.47 40.50
CA ALA A 279 1.90 20.21 40.36
C ALA A 279 1.97 21.42 41.30
N GLN A 280 0.83 22.04 41.64
CA GLN A 280 0.78 23.19 42.56
C GLN A 280 1.00 22.78 44.02
N LEU A 281 0.37 21.69 44.46
CA LEU A 281 0.49 21.21 45.83
C LEU A 281 1.87 20.61 46.10
N GLN A 282 2.44 19.88 45.12
CA GLN A 282 3.72 19.17 45.29
C GLN A 282 4.69 19.48 44.14
N THR A 283 5.00 20.77 43.91
CA THR A 283 5.87 21.21 42.81
C THR A 283 7.24 20.52 42.80
N GLN A 284 7.83 20.27 43.97
CA GLN A 284 9.11 19.57 44.06
C GLN A 284 9.03 18.13 43.53
N ARG A 285 7.99 17.38 43.93
CA ARG A 285 7.77 16.00 43.46
C ARG A 285 7.49 15.95 41.97
N ALA A 286 6.68 16.90 41.48
CA ALA A 286 6.38 17.03 40.06
C ALA A 286 7.64 17.30 39.21
N VAL A 287 8.53 18.20 39.66
CA VAL A 287 9.82 18.43 38.98
C VAL A 287 10.74 17.21 39.09
N MET A 288 10.76 16.53 40.23
CA MET A 288 11.55 15.30 40.40
C MET A 288 11.07 14.19 39.45
N ALA A 289 9.74 14.03 39.28
CA ALA A 289 9.15 13.10 38.34
C ALA A 289 9.54 13.45 36.88
N LEU A 290 9.48 14.74 36.52
CA LEU A 290 9.94 15.21 35.21
C LEU A 290 11.43 14.94 34.98
N PHE A 291 12.28 15.19 35.98
CA PHE A 291 13.72 14.90 35.90
C PHE A 291 13.97 13.41 35.76
N SER A 292 13.29 12.57 36.55
CA SER A 292 13.37 11.11 36.45
C SER A 292 12.98 10.62 35.06
N HIS A 293 11.85 11.11 34.52
CA HIS A 293 11.38 10.75 33.18
C HIS A 293 12.39 11.14 32.09
N LEU A 294 13.01 12.31 32.20
CA LEU A 294 14.04 12.78 31.27
C LEU A 294 15.41 12.10 31.48
N GLY A 295 15.59 11.29 32.52
CA GLY A 295 16.87 10.69 32.87
C GLY A 295 17.85 11.62 33.58
N LEU A 296 17.41 12.77 34.07
CA LEU A 296 18.27 13.76 34.72
C LEU A 296 18.52 13.42 36.21
N PRO A 297 19.77 13.47 36.70
CA PRO A 297 20.09 13.14 38.08
C PRO A 297 19.68 14.28 39.05
N TYR A 298 18.42 14.29 39.49
CA TYR A 298 17.86 15.35 40.33
C TYR A 298 18.70 15.66 41.59
N HIS A 299 19.12 14.63 42.32
CA HIS A 299 19.89 14.77 43.57
C HIS A 299 21.23 15.50 43.37
N VAL A 300 21.92 15.27 42.24
CA VAL A 300 23.19 15.95 41.92
C VAL A 300 22.98 17.46 41.81
N PHE A 301 21.89 17.88 41.16
CA PHE A 301 21.58 19.30 40.98
C PHE A 301 21.04 19.95 42.26
N GLU A 302 20.26 19.21 43.04
CA GLU A 302 19.78 19.66 44.34
C GLU A 302 20.96 19.96 45.29
N GLU A 303 21.93 19.05 45.38
CA GLU A 303 23.14 19.24 46.17
C GLU A 303 23.94 20.47 45.71
N GLN A 304 24.06 20.70 44.40
CA GLN A 304 24.78 21.86 43.86
C GLN A 304 24.16 23.20 44.27
N ILE A 305 22.85 23.24 44.54
CA ILE A 305 22.17 24.45 45.02
C ILE A 305 22.25 24.58 46.53
N LYS A 306 22.20 23.46 47.26
CA LYS A 306 22.34 23.45 48.72
C LYS A 306 23.77 23.77 49.18
N ARG A 307 24.81 23.25 48.51
CA ARG A 307 26.23 23.42 48.90
C ARG A 307 26.71 24.89 49.00
N PRO A 308 26.40 25.81 48.07
CA PRO A 308 26.75 27.22 48.19
C PRO A 308 26.12 27.86 49.43
N GLN A 309 24.88 27.51 49.77
CA GLN A 309 24.21 28.08 50.95
C GLN A 309 24.92 27.68 52.25
N VAL A 310 25.45 26.45 52.33
CA VAL A 310 26.20 25.96 53.50
C VAL A 310 27.54 26.70 53.64
N MET A 311 28.32 26.84 52.56
CA MET A 311 29.62 27.53 52.61
C MET A 311 29.50 29.04 52.93
N PHE A 312 28.43 29.70 52.48
CA PHE A 312 28.16 31.09 52.86
C PHE A 312 27.62 31.23 54.29
N ALA A 313 26.88 30.24 54.79
CA ALA A 313 26.42 30.22 56.19
C ALA A 313 27.59 29.92 57.17
N GLU A 314 28.50 29.01 56.84
CA GLU A 314 29.69 28.71 57.64
C GLU A 314 30.66 29.90 57.71
N ARG A 315 30.88 30.62 56.60
CA ARG A 315 31.67 31.87 56.63
C ARG A 315 31.03 32.97 57.48
N LYS A 316 29.71 32.98 57.64
CA LYS A 316 29.03 33.90 58.57
C LYS A 316 29.14 33.46 60.03
N ARG A 317 29.19 32.15 60.32
CA ARG A 317 29.45 31.63 61.67
C ARG A 317 30.87 31.92 62.14
N GLY A 318 31.87 31.69 61.29
CA GLY A 318 33.28 31.98 61.62
C GLY A 318 33.55 33.46 61.95
N LYS A 319 32.90 34.40 61.25
CA LYS A 319 33.03 35.84 61.57
C LYS A 319 32.35 36.26 62.88
N ASN A 320 31.33 35.56 63.33
CA ASN A 320 30.66 35.89 64.60
C ASN A 320 31.41 35.30 65.80
N ASP A 321 32.05 34.14 65.66
CA ASP A 321 32.92 33.57 66.70
C ASP A 321 34.25 34.34 66.82
N GLU A 322 34.81 34.84 65.71
CA GLU A 322 36.02 35.68 65.73
C GLU A 322 35.75 37.04 66.41
N VAL A 323 34.54 37.59 66.29
CA VAL A 323 34.12 38.81 67.00
C VAL A 323 33.89 38.57 68.50
N LEU A 324 33.51 37.35 68.91
CA LEU A 324 33.43 36.95 70.32
C LEU A 324 34.81 36.68 70.93
N GLU A 325 35.75 36.08 70.19
CA GLU A 325 37.14 35.91 70.65
C GLU A 325 37.92 37.23 70.74
N MET A 326 37.70 38.18 69.83
CA MET A 326 38.36 39.49 69.82
C MET A 326 37.89 40.43 70.95
N LYS A 327 36.76 40.13 71.63
CA LYS A 327 36.33 40.85 72.84
C LYS A 327 36.93 40.30 74.13
N GLY A 328 37.50 39.08 74.12
CA GLY A 328 38.14 38.46 75.29
C GLY A 328 39.64 38.75 75.45
N LYS A 329 40.31 39.23 74.39
CA LYS A 329 41.77 39.42 74.37
C LYS A 329 42.16 40.89 74.19
N LYS A 330 41.69 41.76 75.09
CA LYS A 330 42.23 43.12 75.29
C LYS A 330 42.85 43.26 76.68
N SER A 331 43.88 42.46 76.97
CA SER A 331 44.92 42.87 77.93
C SER A 331 46.20 42.08 77.68
N LYS A 332 47.35 42.76 77.85
CA LYS A 332 48.76 42.32 77.71
C LYS A 332 49.34 42.43 76.29
N GLN A 333 50.02 43.54 76.00
CA GLN A 333 51.49 43.77 76.16
C GLN A 333 52.28 43.18 74.98
N ARG A 334 52.75 44.03 74.06
CA ARG A 334 54.16 44.51 73.96
C ARG A 334 55.19 43.39 74.04
N TYR A 335 55.88 43.08 72.94
CA TYR A 335 57.32 43.37 72.82
C TYR A 335 57.80 43.24 71.36
N VAL A 336 58.88 43.98 71.10
CA VAL A 336 59.52 44.27 69.81
C VAL A 336 60.60 43.22 69.52
N GLY A 337 60.68 42.80 68.25
CA GLY A 337 61.88 42.33 67.57
C GLY A 337 61.57 42.48 66.08
N LYS A 338 62.11 43.43 65.32
CA LYS A 338 63.52 43.66 65.02
C LYS A 338 64.23 42.33 64.79
N ASP A 339 63.87 41.68 63.69
CA ASP A 339 64.79 41.22 62.67
C ASP A 339 64.02 40.98 61.37
N GLY A 340 64.42 41.74 60.35
CA GLY A 340 63.87 41.65 59.02
C GLY A 340 64.47 40.46 58.29
N VAL A 341 63.60 39.57 57.81
CA VAL A 341 63.84 38.77 56.61
C VAL A 341 62.51 38.64 55.89
N SER A 342 62.31 39.50 54.89
CA SER A 342 61.24 39.36 53.91
C SER A 342 61.66 38.27 52.91
N PHE A 343 60.97 37.13 52.91
CA PHE A 343 61.13 36.11 51.88
C PHE A 343 59.91 36.13 50.96
N SER A 344 60.03 36.87 49.85
CA SER A 344 59.07 36.87 48.74
C SER A 344 59.43 35.74 47.79
N GLY A 345 58.88 34.55 48.03
CA GLY A 345 58.96 33.42 47.11
C GLY A 345 57.71 33.35 46.24
N SER A 346 57.79 33.88 45.02
CA SER A 346 56.83 33.61 43.94
C SER A 346 57.19 32.27 43.28
N PRO A 347 56.26 31.32 43.14
CA PRO A 347 56.43 30.21 42.20
C PRO A 347 55.82 30.60 40.85
N THR A 348 56.69 30.82 39.88
CA THR A 348 56.39 30.88 38.44
C THR A 348 56.05 29.49 37.88
N ASP A 349 55.23 29.53 36.83
CA ASP A 349 54.73 28.45 35.99
C ASP A 349 55.76 27.43 35.51
N ILE A 350 55.40 26.14 35.51
CA ILE A 350 55.92 25.15 34.56
C ILE A 350 54.78 24.24 34.07
N ASN A 351 54.27 24.62 32.89
CA ASN A 351 54.00 23.77 31.73
C ASN A 351 54.30 22.27 31.86
N THR A 352 53.31 21.41 31.59
CA THR A 352 53.42 20.32 30.58
C THR A 352 52.09 19.60 30.43
N SER A 353 51.46 19.75 29.26
CA SER A 353 50.51 18.79 28.72
C SER A 353 51.28 17.61 28.11
N PRO A 354 50.71 16.41 28.11
CA PRO A 354 50.89 15.50 26.98
C PRO A 354 49.55 15.15 26.36
N THR A 355 49.38 15.64 25.14
CA THR A 355 48.55 15.04 24.10
C THR A 355 48.95 13.58 23.93
N GLN A 356 48.01 12.64 24.06
CA GLN A 356 48.12 11.34 23.39
C GLN A 356 46.77 10.96 22.78
N SER A 357 46.81 10.91 21.44
CA SER A 357 45.87 10.24 20.57
C SER A 357 46.17 8.74 20.53
N ALA A 358 45.13 7.91 20.55
CA ALA A 358 45.04 6.59 19.91
C ALA A 358 43.55 6.22 19.97
N ALA A 359 42.76 6.21 18.89
CA ALA A 359 42.82 5.30 17.73
C ALA A 359 42.83 3.81 18.13
N SER A 360 41.66 3.16 17.99
CA SER A 360 41.44 1.87 17.30
C SER A 360 40.37 1.04 18.01
N GLY A 361 39.37 0.61 17.24
CA GLY A 361 38.23 -0.23 17.65
C GLY A 361 37.02 0.09 16.81
#